data_AF-A0A370NRU5-F1
#
_entry.id   AF-A0A370NRU5-F1
#
_cell.length_a   1.000
_cell.length_b   1.000
_cell.length_c   1.000
_cell.angle_alpha   90.00
_cell.angle_beta   90.00
_cell.angle_gamma   90.00
#
_symmetry.space_group_name_H-M   'P 1'
#
loop_
_entity.id
_entity.type
_entity.pdbx_description
1 polymer ?
#
loop_
_entity_poly.entity_id
_entity_poly.type
_entity_poly.pdbx_seq_one_letter_code
_entity_poly.pdbx_strand_id
1 'polypeptide(L)'
;MKASKTRAISIGVGIAIALSFAYSLHFNPRWYGDNGPGVGKLPRIIVLDYMKQAYDKGRGAEAAQGYFSPKMVDHNPGSIELRDGPPIRHEIRQVIAEGLVVAVYHHVEAARGEPAIDVLDVLRTSAYTGRIAERQRFVQFPPAGEAAKTAHSGDAK
;
A
#
# COMPACT_ATOMS: atom_id res chain seq x y z
N MET A 1 -26.31 37.61 -42.77
CA MET A 1 -26.72 36.54 -41.81
C MET A 1 -25.64 35.46 -41.55
N LYS A 2 -24.33 35.77 -41.51
CA LYS A 2 -23.28 34.74 -41.28
C LYS A 2 -22.80 34.60 -39.82
N ALA A 3 -22.97 35.62 -38.99
CA ALA A 3 -22.46 35.65 -37.61
C ALA A 3 -23.20 34.74 -36.60
N SER A 4 -24.44 34.35 -36.89
CA SER A 4 -25.24 33.49 -36.00
C SER A 4 -24.76 32.03 -36.01
N LYS A 5 -24.38 31.52 -37.19
CA LYS A 5 -23.91 30.13 -37.34
C LYS A 5 -22.57 29.88 -36.66
N THR A 6 -21.63 30.83 -36.75
CA THR A 6 -20.32 30.71 -36.08
C THR A 6 -20.43 30.74 -34.55
N ARG A 7 -21.34 31.54 -34.00
CA ARG A 7 -21.62 31.56 -32.54
C ARG A 7 -22.25 30.25 -32.05
N ALA A 8 -23.19 29.70 -32.81
CA ALA A 8 -23.80 28.41 -32.47
C ALA A 8 -22.76 27.27 -32.50
N ILE A 9 -21.86 27.27 -33.49
CA ILE A 9 -20.76 26.31 -33.59
C ILE A 9 -19.81 26.45 -32.40
N SER A 10 -19.38 27.68 -32.05
CA SER A 10 -18.45 27.88 -30.94
C SER A 10 -19.04 27.46 -29.59
N ILE A 11 -20.34 27.73 -29.36
CA ILE A 11 -21.05 27.28 -28.17
C ILE A 11 -21.13 25.75 -28.14
N GLY A 12 -21.48 25.12 -29.26
CA GLY A 12 -21.52 23.66 -29.37
C GLY A 12 -20.16 23.00 -29.08
N VAL A 13 -19.08 23.57 -29.59
CA VAL A 13 -17.70 23.11 -29.29
C VAL A 13 -17.37 23.28 -27.81
N GLY A 14 -17.71 24.43 -27.22
CA GLY A 14 -17.49 24.67 -25.79
C GLY A 14 -18.22 23.65 -24.90
N ILE A 15 -19.49 23.36 -25.21
CA ILE A 15 -20.28 22.35 -24.50
C ILE A 15 -19.68 20.95 -24.68
N ALA A 16 -19.28 20.58 -25.90
CA ALA A 16 -18.68 19.27 -26.16
C ALA A 16 -17.37 19.07 -25.38
N ILE A 17 -16.53 20.10 -25.29
CA ILE A 17 -15.29 20.08 -24.50
C ILE A 17 -15.62 19.93 -23.01
N ALA A 18 -16.55 20.74 -22.49
CA ALA A 18 -16.95 20.68 -21.08
C ALA A 18 -17.51 19.30 -20.68
N LEU A 19 -18.37 18.72 -21.53
CA LEU A 19 -18.90 17.37 -21.33
C LEU A 19 -17.80 16.30 -21.40
N SER A 20 -16.81 16.46 -22.28
CA SER A 20 -15.66 15.55 -22.37
C SER A 20 -14.79 15.57 -21.11
N PHE A 21 -14.55 16.76 -20.55
CA PHE A 21 -13.86 16.92 -19.26
C PHE A 21 -14.68 16.35 -18.10
N ALA A 22 -15.97 16.66 -18.02
CA ALA A 22 -16.85 16.13 -16.98
C ALA A 22 -16.91 14.60 -17.02
N TYR A 23 -17.06 14.02 -18.22
CA TYR A 23 -17.04 12.57 -18.42
C TYR A 23 -15.68 11.97 -18.03
N SER A 24 -14.58 12.58 -18.48
CA SER A 24 -13.24 12.10 -18.12
C SER A 24 -12.97 12.19 -16.63
N LEU A 25 -13.37 13.28 -15.95
CA LEU A 25 -13.22 13.43 -14.50
C LEU A 25 -14.09 12.44 -13.71
N HIS A 26 -15.29 12.14 -14.21
CA HIS A 26 -16.23 11.26 -13.52
C HIS A 26 -15.89 9.78 -13.69
N PHE A 27 -15.48 9.36 -14.89
CA PHE A 27 -15.32 7.94 -15.23
C PHE A 27 -13.88 7.46 -15.35
N ASN A 28 -12.94 8.34 -15.65
CA ASN A 28 -11.56 7.93 -15.86
C ASN A 28 -10.62 9.14 -15.71
N PRO A 29 -10.35 9.61 -14.48
CA PRO A 29 -9.46 10.75 -14.28
C PRO A 29 -8.12 10.45 -14.96
N ARG A 30 -7.84 11.00 -16.15
CA ARG A 30 -6.72 10.54 -17.01
C ARG A 30 -5.30 10.85 -16.47
N TRP A 31 -5.18 11.37 -15.24
CA TRP A 31 -3.92 11.47 -14.49
C TRP A 31 -3.54 10.17 -13.77
N TYR A 32 -4.35 9.12 -13.95
CA TYR A 32 -4.43 7.89 -13.16
C TYR A 32 -3.95 6.69 -13.97
N GLY A 33 -2.78 6.80 -14.62
CA GLY A 33 -2.23 5.84 -15.59
C GLY A 33 -1.95 4.41 -15.09
N ASP A 34 -2.49 4.03 -13.92
CA ASP A 34 -2.41 2.72 -13.29
C ASP A 34 -3.74 2.44 -12.57
N ASN A 35 -4.27 1.21 -12.69
CA ASN A 35 -5.44 0.72 -11.93
C ASN A 35 -5.00 -0.03 -10.66
N GLY A 36 -3.86 0.36 -10.09
CA GLY A 36 -3.29 -0.26 -8.89
C GLY A 36 -4.28 -0.29 -7.73
N PRO A 37 -4.15 -1.25 -6.79
CA PRO A 37 -5.12 -1.46 -5.72
C PRO A 37 -5.18 -0.32 -4.68
N GLY A 38 -4.20 0.59 -4.68
CA GLY A 38 -4.14 1.76 -3.81
C GLY A 38 -4.55 3.08 -4.45
N VAL A 39 -4.97 3.03 -5.71
CA VAL A 39 -5.33 4.19 -6.49
C VAL A 39 -6.57 4.90 -5.91
N GLY A 40 -6.42 6.20 -5.63
CA GLY A 40 -7.45 7.01 -4.94
C GLY A 40 -7.49 6.83 -3.42
N LYS A 41 -6.62 5.99 -2.85
CA LYS A 41 -6.51 5.78 -1.40
C LYS A 41 -5.39 6.64 -0.82
N LEU A 42 -5.52 6.97 0.46
CA LEU A 42 -4.44 7.62 1.21
C LEU A 42 -3.24 6.66 1.34
N PRO A 43 -1.99 7.15 1.29
CA PRO A 43 -0.78 6.33 1.45
C PRO A 43 -0.81 5.35 2.62
N ARG A 44 -1.32 5.81 3.77
CA ARG A 44 -1.53 4.97 4.96
C ARG A 44 -2.40 3.74 4.66
N ILE A 45 -3.50 3.92 3.92
CA ILE A 45 -4.43 2.83 3.59
C ILE A 45 -3.80 1.87 2.57
N ILE A 46 -3.05 2.39 1.60
CA ILE A 46 -2.32 1.56 0.63
C ILE A 46 -1.39 0.58 1.35
N VAL A 47 -0.60 1.08 2.29
CA VAL A 47 0.35 0.28 3.07
C VAL A 47 -0.36 -0.71 3.99
N LEU A 48 -1.41 -0.27 4.70
CA LEU A 48 -2.16 -1.16 5.58
C LEU A 48 -2.90 -2.27 4.82
N ASP A 49 -3.44 -1.97 3.63
CA ASP A 49 -4.05 -2.99 2.79
C ASP A 49 -3.01 -3.98 2.26
N TYR A 50 -1.81 -3.51 1.87
CA TYR A 50 -0.68 -4.39 1.54
C TYR A 50 -0.34 -5.31 2.71
N MET A 51 -0.17 -4.75 3.92
CA MET A 51 0.18 -5.53 5.11
C MET A 51 -0.91 -6.55 5.45
N LYS A 52 -2.19 -6.19 5.36
CA LYS A 52 -3.30 -7.13 5.54
C LYS A 52 -3.25 -8.31 4.57
N GLN A 53 -2.81 -8.07 3.34
CA GLN A 53 -2.66 -9.14 2.35
C GLN A 53 -1.45 -10.01 2.65
N ALA A 54 -0.31 -9.39 2.97
CA ALA A 54 0.95 -10.09 3.22
C ALA A 54 0.94 -10.88 4.55
N TYR A 55 0.46 -10.27 5.63
CA TYR A 55 0.47 -10.83 6.98
C TYR A 55 -0.83 -11.60 7.29
N ASP A 56 -1.98 -10.91 7.37
CA ASP A 56 -3.24 -11.54 7.84
C ASP A 56 -3.75 -12.64 6.91
N LYS A 57 -3.52 -12.50 5.60
CA LYS A 57 -3.93 -13.50 4.60
C LYS A 57 -2.79 -14.40 4.16
N GLY A 58 -1.55 -14.10 4.56
CA GLY A 58 -0.36 -14.85 4.16
C GLY A 58 -0.06 -14.81 2.66
N ARG A 59 -0.63 -13.86 1.91
CA ARG A 59 -0.53 -13.73 0.44
C ARG A 59 0.54 -12.71 0.04
N GLY A 60 1.75 -12.91 0.56
CA GLY A 60 2.88 -12.01 0.41
C GLY A 60 3.30 -11.73 -1.02
N ALA A 61 3.40 -12.77 -1.85
CA ALA A 61 3.84 -12.64 -3.22
C ALA A 61 2.75 -11.99 -4.09
N GLU A 62 1.48 -12.39 -3.91
CA GLU A 62 0.33 -11.74 -4.56
C GLU A 62 0.23 -10.26 -4.15
N ALA A 63 0.41 -9.96 -2.85
CA ALA A 63 0.39 -8.59 -2.33
C ALA A 63 1.51 -7.75 -2.94
N ALA A 64 2.72 -8.28 -3.03
CA ALA A 64 3.85 -7.61 -3.67
C ALA A 64 3.55 -7.31 -5.15
N GLN A 65 3.05 -8.29 -5.91
CA GLN A 65 2.68 -8.10 -7.32
C GLN A 65 1.60 -7.01 -7.50
N GLY A 66 0.63 -6.96 -6.58
CA GLY A 66 -0.48 -6.01 -6.62
C GLY A 66 -0.11 -4.61 -6.15
N TYR A 67 0.61 -4.47 -5.03
CA TYR A 67 0.85 -3.18 -4.38
C TYR A 67 2.19 -2.56 -4.73
N PHE A 68 3.19 -3.33 -5.18
CA PHE A 68 4.46 -2.76 -5.58
C PHE A 68 4.38 -2.20 -7.01
N SER A 69 5.05 -1.08 -7.22
CA SER A 69 5.19 -0.50 -8.55
C SER A 69 6.16 -1.36 -9.39
N PRO A 70 6.02 -1.41 -10.72
CA PRO A 70 6.94 -2.18 -11.56
C PRO A 70 8.43 -1.76 -11.45
N LYS A 71 8.69 -0.53 -11.01
CA LYS A 71 10.03 0.03 -10.79
C LYS A 71 10.34 0.21 -9.30
N MET A 72 9.68 -0.55 -8.44
CA MET A 72 9.88 -0.49 -7.01
C MET A 72 11.35 -0.81 -6.66
N VAL A 73 11.85 -0.16 -5.61
CA VAL A 73 13.12 -0.51 -4.95
C VAL A 73 12.82 -1.13 -3.59
N ASP A 74 13.12 -2.42 -3.43
CA ASP A 74 13.03 -3.11 -2.13
C ASP A 74 14.43 -3.39 -1.62
N HIS A 75 14.74 -2.83 -0.45
CA HIS A 75 16.03 -3.04 0.23
C HIS A 75 16.04 -4.35 1.03
N ASN A 76 14.91 -5.05 1.12
CA ASN A 76 14.75 -6.27 1.90
C ASN A 76 13.93 -7.36 1.15
N PRO A 77 14.32 -7.75 -0.08
CA PRO A 77 13.51 -8.64 -0.94
C PRO A 77 13.42 -10.09 -0.43
N GLY A 78 14.22 -10.48 0.55
CA GLY A 78 14.25 -11.84 1.10
C GLY A 78 13.27 -12.09 2.25
N SER A 79 12.52 -11.07 2.68
CA SER A 79 11.72 -11.11 3.90
C SER A 79 10.54 -12.08 3.82
N ILE A 80 10.17 -12.64 4.97
CA ILE A 80 9.23 -13.77 5.07
C ILE A 80 7.82 -13.44 4.57
N GLU A 81 7.40 -12.19 4.74
CA GLU A 81 6.09 -11.67 4.36
C GLU A 81 5.94 -11.45 2.86
N LEU A 82 7.01 -11.58 2.07
CA LEU A 82 6.97 -11.52 0.61
C LEU A 82 6.68 -12.88 -0.02
N ARG A 83 6.59 -13.94 0.78
CA ARG A 83 6.28 -15.29 0.34
C ARG A 83 4.80 -15.58 0.60
N ASP A 84 4.19 -16.39 -0.25
CA ASP A 84 2.86 -16.94 0.05
C ASP A 84 2.97 -18.09 1.04
N GLY A 85 1.93 -18.27 1.88
CA GLY A 85 1.87 -19.33 2.88
C GLY A 85 0.81 -19.07 3.95
N PRO A 86 0.86 -19.78 5.09
CA PRO A 86 -0.02 -19.51 6.22
C PRO A 86 0.10 -18.05 6.71
N PRO A 87 -0.98 -17.44 7.22
CA PRO A 87 -0.94 -16.11 7.82
C PRO A 87 0.19 -15.95 8.83
N ILE A 88 0.80 -14.77 8.84
CA ILE A 88 1.83 -14.39 9.81
C ILE A 88 1.18 -13.47 10.82
N ARG A 89 1.09 -13.89 12.08
CA ARG A 89 0.58 -13.02 13.14
C ARG A 89 1.53 -11.84 13.33
N HIS A 90 0.96 -10.65 13.37
CA HIS A 90 1.68 -9.43 13.65
C HIS A 90 0.81 -8.46 14.45
N GLU A 91 1.45 -7.59 15.21
CA GLU A 91 0.80 -6.54 15.99
C GLU A 91 1.36 -5.19 15.55
N ILE A 92 0.54 -4.38 14.89
CA ILE A 92 0.90 -3.01 14.52
C ILE A 92 0.85 -2.14 15.78
N ARG A 93 2.03 -1.74 16.26
CA ARG A 93 2.18 -0.88 17.45
C ARG A 93 2.05 0.59 17.10
N GLN A 94 2.55 1.01 15.93
CA GLN A 94 2.47 2.40 15.49
C GLN A 94 2.48 2.53 13.97
N VAL A 95 1.74 3.53 13.46
CA VAL A 95 1.77 3.93 12.05
C VAL A 95 1.96 5.44 11.99
N ILE A 96 3.02 5.87 11.31
CA ILE A 96 3.30 7.28 11.03
C ILE A 96 3.18 7.47 9.52
N ALA A 97 2.33 8.40 9.09
CA ALA A 97 2.15 8.71 7.67
C ALA A 97 2.38 10.20 7.45
N GLU A 98 3.40 10.53 6.65
CA GLU A 98 3.75 11.91 6.31
C GLU A 98 3.90 12.02 4.79
N GLY A 99 3.01 12.79 4.17
CA GLY A 99 2.93 12.89 2.71
C GLY A 99 2.76 11.51 2.08
N LEU A 100 3.73 11.10 1.27
CA LEU A 100 3.75 9.80 0.57
C LEU A 100 4.54 8.71 1.30
N VAL A 101 5.13 9.02 2.45
CA VAL A 101 5.94 8.07 3.24
C VAL A 101 5.10 7.55 4.40
N VAL A 102 5.15 6.24 4.61
CA VAL A 102 4.48 5.56 5.72
C VAL A 102 5.50 4.69 6.43
N ALA A 103 5.69 4.94 7.73
CA ALA A 103 6.47 4.09 8.60
C ALA A 103 5.52 3.26 9.48
N VAL A 104 5.76 1.95 9.56
CA VAL A 104 4.98 1.02 10.38
C VAL A 104 5.92 0.32 11.34
N TYR A 105 5.72 0.58 12.63
CA TYR A 105 6.37 -0.18 13.69
C TYR A 105 5.42 -1.29 14.14
N HIS A 106 5.88 -2.53 14.06
CA HIS A 106 5.06 -3.67 14.39
C HIS A 106 5.89 -4.86 14.89
N HIS A 107 5.26 -5.67 15.73
CA HIS A 107 5.81 -6.94 16.19
C HIS A 107 5.36 -8.05 15.23
N VAL A 108 6.29 -8.87 14.77
CA VAL A 108 6.00 -10.06 13.97
C VAL A 108 6.28 -11.28 14.83
N GLU A 109 5.28 -12.13 15.04
CA GLU A 109 5.45 -13.37 15.80
C GLU A 109 6.32 -14.37 15.03
N ALA A 110 6.86 -15.37 15.75
CA ALA A 110 7.62 -16.44 15.13
C ALA A 110 6.74 -17.19 14.11
N ALA A 111 7.21 -17.27 12.88
CA ALA A 111 6.44 -17.86 11.78
C ALA A 111 7.36 -18.39 10.69
N ARG A 112 6.93 -19.46 10.01
CA ARG A 112 7.60 -20.00 8.81
C ARG A 112 9.08 -20.33 9.02
N GLY A 113 9.44 -20.78 10.24
CA GLY A 113 10.81 -21.12 10.63
C GLY A 113 11.67 -19.94 11.06
N GLU A 114 11.10 -18.74 11.15
CA GLU A 114 11.81 -17.51 11.51
C GLU A 114 11.37 -17.01 12.90
N PRO A 115 12.30 -16.43 13.69
CA PRO A 115 12.02 -16.00 15.05
C PRO A 115 11.11 -14.76 15.09
N ALA A 116 10.51 -14.52 16.26
CA ALA A 116 9.77 -13.29 16.49
C ALA A 116 10.71 -12.07 16.46
N ILE A 117 10.26 -10.99 15.82
CA ILE A 117 11.06 -9.78 15.59
C ILE A 117 10.20 -8.52 15.71
N ASP A 118 10.80 -7.45 16.19
CA ASP A 118 10.24 -6.10 16.06
C ASP A 118 10.76 -5.47 14.76
N VAL A 119 9.86 -4.81 14.04
CA VAL A 119 10.13 -4.32 12.69
C VAL A 119 9.66 -2.88 12.56
N LEU A 120 10.51 -2.06 11.94
CA LEU A 120 10.14 -0.77 11.38
C LEU A 120 10.23 -0.87 9.85
N ASP A 121 9.09 -0.97 9.18
CA ASP A 121 9.01 -0.86 7.72
C ASP A 121 8.75 0.61 7.35
N VAL A 122 9.61 1.19 6.51
CA VAL A 122 9.44 2.52 5.91
C VAL A 122 9.13 2.35 4.43
N LEU A 123 7.93 2.73 4.02
CA LEU A 123 7.43 2.55 2.66
C LEU A 123 7.12 3.90 2.02
N ARG A 124 7.62 4.12 0.81
CA ARG A 124 7.25 5.27 -0.02
C ARG A 124 6.20 4.84 -1.03
N THR A 125 5.09 5.56 -1.07
CA THR A 125 4.05 5.40 -2.09
C THR A 125 4.24 6.37 -3.25
N SER A 126 3.64 6.04 -4.39
CA SER A 126 3.59 6.89 -5.57
C SER A 126 2.20 7.52 -5.68
N ALA A 127 2.17 8.86 -5.73
CA ALA A 127 0.92 9.63 -5.89
C ALA A 127 0.21 9.32 -7.22
N TYR A 128 0.95 8.93 -8.25
CA TYR A 128 0.42 8.71 -9.59
C TYR A 128 -0.15 7.31 -9.79
N THR A 129 0.45 6.31 -9.12
CA THR A 129 0.11 4.90 -9.36
C THR A 129 -0.63 4.25 -8.20
N GLY A 130 -0.72 4.90 -7.04
CA GLY A 130 -1.34 4.30 -5.85
C GLY A 130 -0.64 3.01 -5.42
N ARG A 131 0.66 2.90 -5.68
CA ARG A 131 1.51 1.74 -5.38
C ARG A 131 2.69 2.15 -4.51
N ILE A 132 3.32 1.16 -3.88
CA ILE A 132 4.57 1.32 -3.14
C ILE A 132 5.73 1.35 -4.15
N ALA A 133 6.50 2.42 -4.09
CA ALA A 133 7.65 2.70 -4.95
C ALA A 133 8.99 2.34 -4.27
N GLU A 134 9.04 2.35 -2.94
CA GLU A 134 10.25 1.98 -2.20
C GLU A 134 9.86 1.35 -0.86
N ARG A 135 10.67 0.39 -0.41
CA ARG A 135 10.55 -0.22 0.91
C ARG A 135 11.91 -0.40 1.56
N GLN A 136 12.03 0.06 2.80
CA GLN A 136 13.16 -0.19 3.70
C GLN A 136 12.66 -0.84 4.98
N ARG A 137 13.32 -1.91 5.45
CA ARG A 137 12.99 -2.59 6.69
C ARG A 137 14.16 -2.55 7.66
N PHE A 138 13.87 -2.12 8.89
CA PHE A 138 14.79 -2.21 10.01
C PHE A 138 14.26 -3.26 10.99
N VAL A 139 15.12 -4.20 11.36
CA VAL A 139 14.76 -5.32 12.24
C VAL A 139 15.49 -5.14 13.57
N GLN A 140 14.72 -5.24 14.65
CA GLN A 140 15.23 -5.36 16.01
C GLN A 140 14.80 -6.70 16.58
N PHE A 141 15.77 -7.49 17.02
CA PHE A 141 15.47 -8.71 17.75
C PHE A 141 15.05 -8.34 19.18
N PRO A 142 13.95 -8.90 19.71
CA PRO A 142 13.56 -8.66 21.09
C PRO A 142 14.70 -9.05 22.03
N PRO A 143 14.85 -8.35 23.18
CA PRO A 143 15.90 -8.66 24.14
C PRO A 143 15.84 -10.13 24.57
N ALA A 144 17.00 -10.74 24.78
CA ALA A 144 17.11 -12.10 25.29
C ALA A 144 16.45 -12.20 26.69
N GLY A 145 15.16 -12.55 26.72
CA GLY A 145 14.33 -12.56 27.92
C GLY A 145 12.84 -12.35 27.66
N GLU A 146 12.47 -11.74 26.52
CA GLU A 146 11.06 -11.51 26.16
C GLU A 146 10.45 -12.65 25.35
N ALA A 147 11.27 -13.36 24.55
CA ALA A 147 10.89 -14.60 23.87
C ALA A 147 10.43 -15.73 24.83
N ALA A 148 10.74 -15.61 26.13
CA ALA A 148 10.30 -16.55 27.16
C ALA A 148 8.92 -16.20 27.75
N LYS A 149 8.40 -14.97 27.58
CA LYS A 149 7.14 -14.54 28.21
C LYS A 149 5.90 -14.93 27.41
N THR A 150 6.01 -15.06 26.08
CA THR A 150 4.89 -15.47 25.22
C THR A 150 4.60 -16.99 25.31
N ALA A 151 5.52 -17.79 25.84
CA ALA A 151 5.32 -19.23 26.04
C ALA A 151 4.55 -19.58 27.34
N HIS A 152 4.12 -18.61 28.16
CA HIS A 152 3.54 -18.86 29.49
C HIS A 152 2.18 -18.23 29.77
N SER A 153 1.52 -17.56 28.82
CA SER A 153 0.17 -17.02 29.04
C SER A 153 -0.96 -17.98 28.60
N GLY A 154 -0.66 -19.26 28.35
CA GLY A 154 -1.62 -20.29 27.96
C GLY A 154 -2.22 -21.11 29.10
N ASP A 155 -1.66 -21.03 30.32
CA ASP A 155 -2.13 -21.82 31.47
C ASP A 155 -2.37 -20.92 32.69
N ALA A 156 -3.52 -20.26 32.73
CA ALA A 156 -4.10 -19.76 33.97
C ALA A 156 -5.62 -19.57 33.88
N LYS A 157 -6.32 -20.63 34.31
CA LYS A 157 -7.74 -20.74 34.72
C LYS A 157 -8.83 -20.70 33.66
#